data_AF-A0A2E4HCG2-F1
#
_entry.id   AF-A0A2E4HCG2-F1
#
_cell.length_a   1.000
_cell.length_b   1.000
_cell.length_c   1.000
_cell.angle_alpha   90.00
_cell.angle_beta   90.00
_cell.angle_gamma   90.00
#
_symmetry.space_group_name_H-M   'P 1'
#
loop_
_entity.id
_entity.type
_entity.pdbx_description
1 polymer ?
#
loop_
_entity_poly.entity_id
_entity_poly.type
_entity_poly.pdbx_seq_one_letter_code
_entity_poly.pdbx_strand_id
1 'polypeptide(L)'
;MKNKIGDLVIQIITVMIGVFLGFIVSSWSENSKEQQQANQLLATISSEVQTNQSRIVNVIDYHKMLRDTTRYYLQQRELSQFKPTFFRGLNTLTLSNSAFETGTQTGLINNIPLEQLQALNNVYTKQRAYENFTNILLTGLMSMDFNMNPESARKMLMFLSVSMTDIVIKEEQLLQSYQSAQEVMKSNDD
;
A
#
# COMPACT_ATOMS: atom_id res chain seq x y z
N MET A 1 33.54 -30.26 57.55
CA MET A 1 33.70 -29.35 56.39
C MET A 1 32.97 -29.83 55.13
N LYS A 2 32.87 -31.13 54.84
CA LYS A 2 32.18 -31.65 53.63
C LYS A 2 30.70 -31.26 53.49
N ASN A 3 29.94 -31.11 54.58
CA ASN A 3 28.51 -30.78 54.51
C ASN A 3 28.24 -29.32 54.11
N LYS A 4 29.11 -28.37 54.49
CA LYS A 4 28.93 -26.93 54.16
C LYS A 4 29.07 -26.64 52.66
N ILE A 5 29.86 -27.42 51.95
CA ILE A 5 30.06 -27.27 50.50
C ILE A 5 28.82 -27.75 49.74
N GLY A 6 28.20 -28.84 50.19
CA GLY A 6 26.95 -29.35 49.61
C GLY A 6 25.79 -28.35 49.74
N ASP A 7 25.65 -27.75 50.92
CA ASP A 7 24.62 -26.73 51.17
C ASP A 7 24.81 -25.49 50.29
N LEU A 8 26.05 -25.04 50.10
CA LEU A 8 26.39 -23.92 49.21
C LEU A 8 26.05 -24.24 47.74
N VAL A 9 26.33 -25.46 47.28
CA VAL A 9 26.01 -25.89 45.90
C VAL A 9 24.49 -25.93 45.70
N ILE A 10 23.72 -26.46 46.65
CA ILE A 10 22.25 -26.48 46.58
C ILE A 10 21.69 -25.06 46.55
N GLN A 11 22.23 -24.13 47.35
CA GLN A 11 21.82 -22.73 47.33
C GLN A 11 22.08 -22.08 45.96
N ILE A 12 23.28 -22.27 45.39
CA ILE A 12 23.63 -21.72 44.08
C ILE A 12 22.70 -22.26 42.99
N ILE A 13 22.46 -23.57 42.96
CA ILE A 13 21.56 -24.21 42.00
C ILE A 13 20.14 -23.68 42.15
N THR A 14 19.65 -23.52 43.39
CA THR A 14 18.29 -23.03 43.65
C THR A 14 18.12 -21.58 43.18
N VAL A 15 19.09 -20.71 43.46
CA VAL A 15 19.08 -19.32 42.97
C VAL A 15 19.15 -19.29 41.45
N MET A 16 20.00 -20.10 40.83
CA MET A 16 20.09 -20.21 39.37
C MET A 16 18.76 -20.65 38.75
N ILE A 17 18.09 -21.65 39.31
CA ILE A 17 16.77 -22.11 38.84
C ILE A 17 15.75 -20.98 38.96
N GLY A 18 15.73 -20.26 40.09
CA GLY A 18 14.81 -19.14 40.29
C GLY A 18 14.99 -18.04 39.25
N VAL A 19 16.24 -17.63 38.99
CA VAL A 19 16.56 -16.62 37.96
C VAL A 19 16.21 -17.12 36.57
N PHE A 20 16.54 -18.37 36.25
CA PHE A 20 16.26 -18.98 34.95
C PHE A 20 14.74 -19.07 34.68
N LEU A 21 13.95 -19.49 35.67
CA LEU A 21 12.49 -19.50 35.57
C LEU A 21 11.92 -18.09 35.38
N GLY A 22 12.44 -17.10 36.10
CA GLY A 22 12.06 -15.70 35.91
C GLY A 22 12.32 -15.22 34.48
N PHE A 23 13.47 -15.58 33.91
CA PHE A 23 13.82 -15.28 32.53
C PHE A 23 12.85 -15.95 31.53
N ILE A 24 12.55 -17.24 31.71
CA ILE A 24 11.60 -17.97 30.84
C ILE A 24 10.23 -17.31 30.85
N VAL A 25 9.69 -16.99 32.04
CA VAL A 25 8.37 -16.36 32.16
C VAL A 25 8.36 -14.98 31.50
N SER A 26 9.42 -14.20 31.69
CA SER A 26 9.56 -12.89 31.06
C SER A 26 9.59 -12.99 29.54
N SER A 27 10.45 -13.86 28.99
CA SER A 27 10.57 -14.04 27.54
C SER A 27 9.29 -14.58 26.91
N TRP A 28 8.57 -15.47 27.61
CA TRP A 28 7.27 -15.95 27.13
C TRP A 28 6.21 -14.83 27.09
N SER A 29 6.15 -14.00 28.13
CA SER A 29 5.23 -12.86 28.16
C SER A 29 5.55 -11.82 27.09
N GLU A 30 6.83 -11.57 26.83
CA GLU A 30 7.30 -10.62 25.82
C GLU A 30 6.95 -11.12 24.41
N ASN A 31 7.27 -12.38 24.12
CA ASN A 31 6.94 -13.00 22.83
C ASN A 31 5.42 -13.03 22.56
N SER A 32 4.61 -13.31 23.60
CA SER A 32 3.14 -13.26 23.46
C SER A 32 2.64 -11.85 23.15
N LYS A 33 3.25 -10.81 23.74
CA LYS A 33 2.87 -9.42 23.50
C LYS A 33 3.28 -8.97 22.10
N GLU A 34 4.47 -9.34 21.65
CA GLU A 34 4.95 -9.07 20.29
C GLU A 34 4.06 -9.71 19.23
N GLN A 35 3.65 -10.97 19.44
CA GLN A 35 2.72 -11.64 18.52
C GLN A 35 1.36 -10.94 18.46
N GLN A 36 0.82 -10.50 19.61
CA GLN A 36 -0.44 -9.76 19.65
C GLN A 36 -0.33 -8.43 18.89
N GLN A 37 0.78 -7.71 19.03
CA GLN A 37 1.04 -6.47 18.31
C GLN A 37 1.19 -6.71 16.80
N ALA A 38 1.87 -7.78 16.39
CA ALA A 38 2.00 -8.18 14.99
C ALA A 38 0.64 -8.50 14.36
N ASN A 39 -0.21 -9.24 15.07
CA ASN A 39 -1.57 -9.57 14.60
C ASN A 39 -2.44 -8.30 14.47
N GLN A 40 -2.35 -7.38 15.44
CA GLN A 40 -3.07 -6.10 15.38
C GLN A 40 -2.57 -5.22 14.23
N LEU A 41 -1.26 -5.20 13.99
CA LEU A 41 -0.66 -4.52 12.84
C LEU A 41 -1.20 -5.10 11.53
N LEU A 42 -1.22 -6.42 11.39
CA LEU A 42 -1.70 -7.10 10.19
C LEU A 42 -3.18 -6.82 9.92
N ALA A 43 -4.02 -6.84 10.95
CA ALA A 43 -5.43 -6.44 10.84
C ALA A 43 -5.58 -4.99 10.37
N THR A 44 -4.75 -4.08 10.87
CA THR A 44 -4.74 -2.67 10.48
C THR A 44 -4.29 -2.50 9.02
N ILE A 45 -3.21 -3.19 8.61
CA ILE A 45 -2.72 -3.20 7.23
C ILE A 45 -3.78 -3.77 6.27
N SER A 46 -4.46 -4.85 6.66
CA SER A 46 -5.53 -5.45 5.87
C SER A 46 -6.68 -4.46 5.63
N SER A 47 -7.10 -3.74 6.68
CA SER A 47 -8.10 -2.67 6.58
C SER A 47 -7.64 -1.51 5.69
N GLU A 48 -6.36 -1.12 5.77
CA GLU A 48 -5.75 -0.10 4.91
C GLU A 48 -5.78 -0.53 3.43
N VAL A 49 -5.36 -1.76 3.14
CA VAL A 49 -5.41 -2.37 1.80
C VAL A 49 -6.83 -2.39 1.24
N GLN A 50 -7.82 -2.83 2.01
CA GLN A 50 -9.22 -2.86 1.58
C GLN A 50 -9.80 -1.47 1.30
N THR A 51 -9.45 -0.51 2.16
CA THR A 51 -9.88 0.89 1.99
C THR A 51 -9.30 1.48 0.71
N ASN A 52 -8.00 1.27 0.47
CA ASN A 52 -7.32 1.75 -0.73
C ASN A 52 -7.86 1.10 -2.00
N GLN A 53 -8.09 -0.22 -1.98
CA GLN A 53 -8.71 -0.95 -3.09
C GLN A 53 -10.06 -0.34 -3.46
N SER A 54 -10.91 -0.06 -2.45
CA SER A 54 -12.22 0.55 -2.66
C SER A 54 -12.12 1.95 -3.29
N ARG A 55 -11.11 2.75 -2.91
CA ARG A 55 -10.87 4.06 -3.54
C ARG A 55 -10.56 3.94 -5.03
N ILE A 56 -9.74 2.96 -5.42
CA ILE A 56 -9.42 2.72 -6.83
C ILE A 56 -10.64 2.26 -7.62
N VAL A 57 -11.41 1.31 -7.07
CA VAL A 57 -12.66 0.84 -7.70
C VAL A 57 -13.61 2.00 -7.98
N ASN A 58 -13.69 2.97 -7.08
CA ASN A 58 -14.60 4.12 -7.23
C ASN A 58 -14.16 5.13 -8.32
N VAL A 59 -12.91 5.08 -8.80
CA VAL A 59 -12.39 6.06 -9.76
C VAL A 59 -12.02 5.47 -11.12
N ILE A 60 -11.68 4.18 -11.19
CA ILE A 60 -11.13 3.58 -12.41
C ILE A 60 -12.05 3.75 -13.64
N ASP A 61 -13.37 3.68 -13.45
CA ASP A 61 -14.33 3.86 -14.53
C ASP A 61 -14.32 5.29 -15.08
N TYR A 62 -14.06 6.29 -14.23
CA TYR A 62 -13.86 7.66 -14.67
C TYR A 62 -12.59 7.79 -15.54
N HIS A 63 -11.49 7.15 -15.13
CA HIS A 63 -10.25 7.17 -15.92
C HIS A 63 -10.40 6.42 -17.25
N LYS A 64 -11.13 5.29 -17.27
CA LYS A 64 -11.50 4.57 -18.50
C LYS A 64 -12.34 5.44 -19.43
N MET A 65 -13.38 6.08 -18.90
CA MET A 65 -14.20 7.02 -19.65
C MET A 65 -13.37 8.17 -20.22
N LEU A 66 -12.47 8.74 -19.41
CA LEU A 66 -11.64 9.87 -19.85
C LEU A 66 -10.67 9.45 -20.96
N ARG A 67 -10.04 8.29 -20.85
CA ARG A 67 -9.20 7.68 -21.90
C ARG A 67 -9.98 7.48 -23.19
N ASP A 68 -11.16 6.88 -23.11
CA ASP A 68 -11.91 6.48 -24.31
C ASP A 68 -12.53 7.71 -25.00
N THR A 69 -13.04 8.66 -24.22
CA THR A 69 -13.60 9.92 -24.71
C THR A 69 -12.51 10.77 -25.39
N THR A 70 -11.33 10.87 -24.79
CA THR A 70 -10.23 11.67 -25.36
C THR A 70 -9.71 11.06 -26.67
N ARG A 71 -9.61 9.73 -26.76
CA ARG A 71 -9.30 9.02 -28.01
C ARG A 71 -10.34 9.27 -29.10
N TYR A 72 -11.62 9.23 -28.75
CA TYR A 72 -12.70 9.54 -29.69
C TYR A 72 -12.55 10.94 -30.29
N TYR A 73 -12.31 11.97 -29.47
CA TYR A 73 -12.14 13.34 -29.96
C TYR A 73 -10.85 13.55 -30.77
N LEU A 74 -9.76 12.83 -30.45
CA LEU A 74 -8.52 12.90 -31.24
C LEU A 74 -8.68 12.43 -32.70
N GLN A 75 -9.64 11.54 -32.94
CA GLN A 75 -9.95 11.01 -34.28
C GLN A 75 -10.83 11.97 -35.10
N GLN A 76 -11.44 12.98 -34.47
CA GLN A 76 -12.27 13.96 -35.16
C GLN A 76 -11.41 14.97 -35.94
N ARG A 77 -11.85 15.35 -37.15
CA ARG A 77 -11.15 16.32 -38.02
C ARG A 77 -11.32 17.76 -37.54
N GLU A 78 -12.44 18.07 -36.90
CA GLU A 78 -12.80 19.42 -36.44
C GLU A 78 -12.96 19.41 -34.91
N LEU A 79 -12.16 20.21 -34.21
CA LEU A 79 -12.27 20.45 -32.75
C LEU A 79 -12.88 21.83 -32.43
N SER A 80 -13.41 22.50 -33.45
CA SER A 80 -13.85 23.91 -33.43
C SER A 80 -14.99 24.22 -32.44
N GLN A 81 -15.68 23.20 -31.91
CA GLN A 81 -16.70 23.33 -30.84
C GLN A 81 -16.39 22.50 -29.58
N PHE A 82 -15.14 22.08 -29.41
CA PHE A 82 -14.76 21.22 -28.28
C PHE A 82 -14.87 21.97 -26.95
N LYS A 83 -15.90 21.64 -26.16
CA LYS A 83 -16.04 22.02 -24.75
C LYS A 83 -16.03 20.73 -23.92
N PRO A 84 -14.94 20.41 -23.20
CA PRO A 84 -14.82 19.16 -22.47
C PRO A 84 -15.66 19.18 -21.19
N THR A 85 -16.98 19.05 -21.31
CA THR A 85 -17.89 18.91 -20.15
C THR A 85 -17.70 17.60 -19.40
N PHE A 86 -17.06 16.61 -20.02
CA PHE A 86 -16.71 15.32 -19.41
C PHE A 86 -15.51 15.40 -18.46
N PHE A 87 -14.64 16.41 -18.60
CA PHE A 87 -13.41 16.51 -17.83
C PHE A 87 -13.67 17.18 -16.49
N ARG A 88 -13.50 16.43 -15.40
CA ARG A 88 -13.69 16.88 -14.01
C ARG A 88 -12.35 16.92 -13.25
N GLY A 89 -11.27 17.15 -13.97
CA GLY A 89 -9.89 17.04 -13.45
C GLY A 89 -9.32 15.63 -13.60
N LEU A 90 -8.07 15.44 -13.16
CA LEU A 90 -7.40 14.13 -13.23
C LEU A 90 -7.96 13.12 -12.22
N ASN A 91 -8.62 13.59 -11.16
CA ASN A 91 -9.17 12.76 -10.08
C ASN A 91 -8.14 11.78 -9.47
N THR A 92 -6.92 12.27 -9.24
CA THR A 92 -5.82 11.51 -8.63
C THR A 92 -6.17 11.11 -7.19
N LEU A 93 -5.84 9.87 -6.81
CA LEU A 93 -6.05 9.38 -5.46
C LEU A 93 -4.81 9.55 -4.59
N THR A 94 -5.03 9.85 -3.31
CA THR A 94 -4.04 9.64 -2.25
C THR A 94 -4.38 8.35 -1.53
N LEU A 95 -3.44 7.40 -1.52
CA LEU A 95 -3.62 6.12 -0.86
C LEU A 95 -2.97 6.16 0.52
N SER A 96 -3.51 5.39 1.46
CA SER A 96 -2.95 5.29 2.81
C SER A 96 -1.86 4.22 2.85
N ASN A 97 -0.79 4.50 3.58
CA ASN A 97 0.34 3.59 3.80
C ASN A 97 0.84 3.65 5.26
N SER A 98 0.09 4.29 6.14
CA SER A 98 0.53 4.64 7.49
C SER A 98 0.67 3.40 8.37
N ALA A 99 -0.21 2.41 8.20
CA ALA A 99 -0.15 1.17 8.96
C ALA A 99 1.13 0.41 8.59
N PHE A 100 1.41 0.27 7.30
CA PHE A 100 2.60 -0.42 6.80
C PHE A 100 3.90 0.31 7.18
N GLU A 101 3.94 1.64 7.07
CA GLU A 101 5.10 2.43 7.49
C GLU A 101 5.34 2.33 9.00
N THR A 102 4.27 2.41 9.82
CA THR A 102 4.38 2.24 11.27
C THR A 102 4.93 0.86 11.62
N GLY A 103 4.44 -0.19 10.97
CA GLY A 103 4.95 -1.55 11.16
C GLY A 103 6.43 -1.69 10.80
N THR A 104 6.86 -1.02 9.73
CA THR A 104 8.26 -0.99 9.30
C THR A 104 9.14 -0.25 10.29
N GLN A 105 8.72 0.95 10.74
CA GLN A 105 9.47 1.80 11.67
C GLN A 105 9.61 1.19 13.06
N THR A 106 8.56 0.52 13.53
CA THR A 106 8.54 -0.14 14.86
C THR A 106 9.22 -1.51 14.85
N GLY A 107 9.54 -2.05 13.68
CA GLY A 107 10.10 -3.40 13.54
C GLY A 107 9.08 -4.53 13.71
N LEU A 108 7.82 -4.23 14.00
CA LEU A 108 6.74 -5.22 14.11
C LEU A 108 6.52 -6.01 12.82
N ILE A 109 6.91 -5.46 11.67
CA ILE A 109 6.89 -6.14 10.37
C ILE A 109 7.75 -7.42 10.35
N ASN A 110 8.77 -7.52 11.21
CA ASN A 110 9.67 -8.68 11.27
C ASN A 110 8.98 -9.94 11.81
N ASN A 111 7.85 -9.78 12.50
CA ASN A 111 7.05 -10.87 13.05
C ASN A 111 5.96 -11.34 12.07
N ILE A 112 5.90 -10.76 10.88
CA ILE A 112 4.96 -11.15 9.83
C ILE A 112 5.60 -12.25 8.96
N PRO A 113 4.87 -13.35 8.65
CA PRO A 113 5.32 -14.38 7.72
C PRO A 113 5.86 -13.81 6.40
N LEU A 114 6.97 -14.38 5.92
CA LEU A 114 7.68 -13.89 4.73
C LEU A 114 6.78 -13.74 3.50
N GLU A 115 5.88 -14.69 3.26
CA GLU A 115 4.98 -14.68 2.11
C GLU A 115 4.00 -13.49 2.15
N GLN A 116 3.40 -13.23 3.31
CA GLN A 116 2.55 -12.06 3.54
C GLN A 116 3.34 -10.77 3.36
N LEU A 117 4.56 -10.72 3.91
CA LEU A 117 5.43 -9.55 3.78
C LEU A 117 5.81 -9.29 2.32
N GLN A 118 6.08 -10.31 1.52
CA GLN A 118 6.33 -10.18 0.07
C GLN A 118 5.11 -9.63 -0.67
N ALA A 119 3.91 -10.13 -0.36
CA ALA A 119 2.68 -9.66 -0.96
C ALA A 119 2.40 -8.18 -0.61
N LEU A 120 2.60 -7.79 0.66
CA LEU A 120 2.49 -6.41 1.11
C LEU A 120 3.52 -5.50 0.42
N ASN A 121 4.78 -5.91 0.36
CA ASN A 121 5.83 -5.14 -0.31
C ASN A 121 5.50 -4.89 -1.79
N ASN A 122 4.95 -5.88 -2.49
CA ASN A 122 4.50 -5.72 -3.87
C ASN A 122 3.37 -4.68 -3.99
N VAL A 123 2.38 -4.74 -3.10
CA VAL A 123 1.30 -3.74 -3.01
C VAL A 123 1.86 -2.32 -2.83
N TYR A 124 2.64 -2.08 -1.78
CA TYR A 124 3.14 -0.75 -1.46
C TYR A 124 4.16 -0.22 -2.50
N THR A 125 4.90 -1.12 -3.17
CA THR A 125 5.76 -0.75 -4.30
C THR A 125 4.94 -0.22 -5.47
N LYS A 126 3.85 -0.91 -5.83
CA LYS A 126 2.96 -0.47 -6.91
C LYS A 126 2.18 0.79 -6.55
N GLN A 127 1.74 0.95 -5.30
CA GLN A 127 1.11 2.19 -4.81
C GLN A 127 2.05 3.38 -4.97
N ARG A 128 3.30 3.26 -4.52
CA ARG A 128 4.30 4.32 -4.68
C ARG A 128 4.55 4.66 -6.14
N ALA A 129 4.61 3.65 -7.01
CA ALA A 129 4.76 3.86 -8.45
C ALA A 129 3.54 4.56 -9.08
N TYR A 130 2.33 4.28 -8.59
CA TYR A 130 1.10 4.98 -8.98
C TYR A 130 1.13 6.44 -8.51
N GLU A 131 1.39 6.70 -7.24
CA GLU A 131 1.43 8.05 -6.66
C GLU A 131 2.46 8.93 -7.36
N ASN A 132 3.68 8.42 -7.55
CA ASN A 132 4.73 9.09 -8.30
C ASN A 132 4.27 9.46 -9.71
N PHE A 133 3.59 8.54 -10.40
CA PHE A 133 3.06 8.81 -11.73
C PHE A 133 1.98 9.90 -11.70
N THR A 134 1.03 9.81 -10.78
CA THR A 134 -0.04 10.82 -10.66
C THR A 134 0.48 12.22 -10.35
N ASN A 135 1.56 12.34 -9.56
CA ASN A 135 2.22 13.62 -9.29
C ASN A 135 2.89 14.21 -10.54
N ILE A 136 3.54 13.37 -11.36
CA ILE A 136 4.10 13.78 -12.66
C ILE A 136 2.97 14.26 -13.58
N LEU A 137 1.85 13.54 -13.63
CA LEU A 137 0.71 13.91 -14.46
C LEU A 137 0.10 15.24 -14.03
N LEU A 138 -0.08 15.44 -12.73
CA LEU A 138 -0.59 16.69 -12.19
C LEU A 138 0.34 17.87 -12.53
N THR A 139 1.65 17.67 -12.42
CA THR A 139 2.66 18.67 -12.81
C THR A 139 2.60 18.97 -14.31
N GLY A 140 2.51 17.95 -15.16
CA GLY A 140 2.39 18.11 -16.61
C GLY A 140 1.10 18.82 -17.02
N LEU A 141 -0.01 18.55 -16.32
CA LEU A 141 -1.27 19.26 -16.56
C LEU A 141 -1.18 20.73 -16.15
N MET A 142 -0.54 21.04 -15.01
CA MET A 142 -0.33 22.42 -14.57
C MET A 142 0.55 23.23 -15.51
N SER A 143 1.51 22.58 -16.19
CA SER A 143 2.40 23.25 -17.15
C SER A 143 1.80 23.38 -18.54
N MET A 144 0.57 22.89 -18.79
CA MET A 144 -0.09 23.06 -20.08
C MET A 144 -0.68 24.45 -20.26
N ASP A 145 -0.57 24.93 -21.49
CA ASP A 145 -1.25 26.12 -21.94
C ASP A 145 -2.70 25.80 -22.33
N PHE A 146 -3.66 26.29 -21.55
CA PHE A 146 -5.10 26.11 -21.74
C PHE A 146 -5.75 27.19 -22.63
N ASN A 147 -4.95 27.90 -23.43
CA ASN A 147 -5.50 28.79 -24.45
C ASN A 147 -6.57 28.09 -25.29
N MET A 148 -7.69 28.78 -25.55
CA MET A 148 -8.84 28.24 -26.29
C MET A 148 -8.59 28.17 -27.80
N ASN A 149 -7.46 27.58 -28.21
CA ASN A 149 -7.15 27.31 -29.61
C ASN A 149 -7.21 25.78 -29.88
N PRO A 150 -7.48 25.37 -31.13
CA PRO A 150 -7.59 23.95 -31.49
C PRO A 150 -6.32 23.13 -31.24
N GLU A 151 -5.14 23.76 -31.29
CA GLU A 151 -3.85 23.09 -31.09
C GLU A 151 -3.65 22.70 -29.62
N SER A 152 -3.91 23.62 -28.69
CA SER A 152 -3.88 23.39 -27.24
C SER A 152 -4.90 22.33 -26.83
N ALA A 153 -6.12 22.37 -27.39
CA ALA A 153 -7.12 21.34 -27.16
C ALA A 153 -6.63 19.96 -27.62
N ARG A 154 -5.98 19.87 -28.80
CA ARG A 154 -5.41 18.61 -29.31
C ARG A 154 -4.27 18.09 -28.42
N LYS A 155 -3.39 18.97 -27.94
CA LYS A 155 -2.31 18.61 -27.00
C LYS A 155 -2.88 18.08 -25.68
N MET A 156 -3.88 18.74 -25.10
CA MET A 156 -4.56 18.29 -23.89
C MET A 156 -5.22 16.92 -24.09
N LEU A 157 -5.95 16.74 -25.20
CA LEU A 157 -6.57 15.45 -25.54
C LEU A 157 -5.52 14.33 -25.69
N MET A 158 -4.40 14.62 -26.35
CA MET A 158 -3.31 13.67 -26.53
C MET A 158 -2.68 13.28 -25.20
N PHE A 159 -2.40 14.27 -24.35
CA PHE A 159 -1.90 14.03 -23.00
C PHE A 159 -2.87 13.15 -22.21
N LEU A 160 -4.14 13.52 -22.11
CA LEU A 160 -5.13 12.77 -21.34
C LEU A 160 -5.30 11.34 -21.90
N SER A 161 -5.31 11.15 -23.22
CA SER A 161 -5.40 9.83 -23.83
C SER A 161 -4.23 8.92 -23.43
N VAL A 162 -3.00 9.43 -23.48
CA VAL A 162 -1.80 8.65 -23.10
C VAL A 162 -1.79 8.42 -21.59
N SER A 163 -1.88 9.50 -20.81
CA SER A 163 -1.80 9.45 -19.35
C SER A 163 -2.88 8.59 -18.70
N MET A 164 -4.12 8.66 -19.19
CA MET A 164 -5.21 7.83 -18.67
C MET A 164 -5.08 6.36 -19.07
N THR A 165 -4.40 6.05 -20.19
CA THR A 165 -4.08 4.67 -20.52
C THR A 165 -3.17 4.07 -19.45
N ASP A 166 -2.10 4.79 -19.09
CA ASP A 166 -1.14 4.33 -18.10
C ASP A 166 -1.71 4.32 -16.68
N ILE A 167 -2.56 5.29 -16.32
CA ILE A 167 -3.31 5.28 -15.05
C ILE A 167 -4.14 4.00 -14.94
N VAL A 168 -4.97 3.71 -15.95
CA VAL A 168 -5.86 2.54 -15.90
C VAL A 168 -5.05 1.25 -15.78
N ILE A 169 -3.95 1.11 -16.51
CA ILE A 169 -3.06 -0.07 -16.40
C ILE A 169 -2.51 -0.20 -14.97
N LYS A 170 -2.02 0.89 -14.38
CA LYS A 170 -1.48 0.89 -13.01
C LYS A 170 -2.56 0.57 -11.97
N GLU A 171 -3.77 1.10 -12.15
CA GLU A 171 -4.91 0.82 -11.28
C GLU A 171 -5.33 -0.65 -11.34
N GLU A 172 -5.41 -1.24 -12.54
CA GLU A 172 -5.70 -2.68 -12.70
C GLU A 172 -4.61 -3.55 -12.07
N GLN A 173 -3.33 -3.22 -12.30
CA GLN A 173 -2.21 -3.93 -11.69
C GLN A 173 -2.20 -3.82 -10.16
N LEU A 174 -2.65 -2.69 -9.62
CA LEU A 174 -2.72 -2.45 -8.19
C LEU A 174 -3.92 -3.16 -7.55
N LEU A 175 -5.08 -3.15 -8.21
CA LEU A 175 -6.25 -3.95 -7.82
C LEU A 175 -5.91 -5.44 -7.76
N GLN A 176 -5.19 -5.96 -8.76
CA GLN A 176 -4.72 -7.35 -8.75
C GLN A 176 -3.79 -7.62 -7.56
N SER A 177 -2.85 -6.72 -7.28
CA SER A 177 -1.95 -6.88 -6.13
C SER A 177 -2.69 -6.82 -4.78
N TYR A 178 -3.72 -5.98 -4.65
CA TYR A 178 -4.55 -5.97 -3.44
C TYR A 178 -5.30 -7.28 -3.25
N GLN A 179 -5.88 -7.83 -4.32
CA GLN A 179 -6.56 -9.13 -4.26
C GLN A 179 -5.61 -10.24 -3.83
N SER A 180 -4.44 -10.35 -4.49
CA SER A 180 -3.45 -11.36 -4.12
C SER A 180 -2.95 -11.21 -2.68
N ALA A 181 -2.74 -9.97 -2.21
CA ALA A 181 -2.33 -9.74 -0.82
C ALA A 181 -3.43 -10.14 0.18
N GLN A 182 -4.69 -9.86 -0.11
CA GLN A 182 -5.82 -10.28 0.72
C GLN A 182 -5.98 -11.80 0.77
N GLU A 183 -5.74 -12.50 -0.34
CA GLU A 183 -5.78 -13.97 -0.41
C GLU A 183 -4.69 -14.59 0.48
N VAL A 184 -3.45 -14.14 0.34
CA VAL A 184 -2.30 -14.61 1.15
C VAL A 184 -2.46 -14.28 2.64
N MET A 185 -3.10 -13.15 2.97
CA MET A 185 -3.39 -12.82 4.36
C MET A 185 -4.43 -13.75 4.97
N LYS A 186 -5.46 -14.17 4.22
CA LYS A 186 -6.51 -15.08 4.70
C LYS A 186 -6.05 -16.54 4.81
N SER A 187 -5.17 -17.00 3.92
CA SER A 187 -4.77 -18.42 3.88
C SER A 187 -3.92 -18.89 5.06
N ASN A 188 -3.40 -17.97 5.87
CA ASN A 188 -2.57 -18.28 7.04
C ASN A 188 -3.31 -18.09 8.37
N ASP A 189 -4.59 -17.71 8.33
CA ASP A 189 -5.48 -17.68 9.50
C ASP A 189 -6.19 -19.04 9.73
N ASP A 190 -6.08 -19.98 8.77
CA ASP A 190 -6.58 -21.37 8.81
C ASP A 190 -5.46 -22.38 9.16
#